data_AF-A0A5B1QVQ9-F1
#
_entry.id   AF-A0A5B1QVQ9-F1
#
_cell.length_a   1.000
_cell.length_b   1.000
_cell.length_c   1.000
_cell.angle_alpha   90.00
_cell.angle_beta   90.00
_cell.angle_gamma   90.00
#
_symmetry.space_group_name_H-M   'P 1'
#
loop_
_entity.id
_entity.type
_entity.pdbx_description
1 polymer ?
#
loop_
_entity_poly.entity_id
_entity_poly.type
_entity_poly.pdbx_seq_one_letter_code
_entity_poly.pdbx_strand_id
1 'polypeptide(L)'
;MRRHNDRLFTANPGIVVGQEAWWRDHYNWLLESGYQLRPRYRPDWTRPWAGTDGFYLDFEQGQRNGIQHNIIDAVRTSDNTFVTLKQIYPMENHLNDQEVEINEFLMSDPLASDPRNHSVKIIEVLSVPDEENWKIIVMPLLRTFDSPYFATFGEAIAFFTQIIEFLQLLHENRIAHRDCCHGNMMMDASKLYRQAWHPVEINKRRDWKGRVSHTTRTNRPVKYFYIDYGMSRKYKPGEVPLELPMQGNDKTAPEHQPENYDTPCDPFPTDIYYLGNLIRRDFMLNYYGFEFMEDLVSDMTHKDPLKRPEIDEVVTRFAKIRESLSTRKLRSRTTRRKEVGIVTFFRLGAHYVRTARFILTRKPAIPDPA
;
A
#
# COMPACT_ATOMS: atom_id res chain seq x y z
N MET A 1 -13.10 13.04 21.38
CA MET A 1 -14.07 12.58 20.35
C MET A 1 -13.96 11.09 20.03
N ARG A 2 -12.80 10.57 19.59
CA ARG A 2 -12.64 9.15 19.15
C ARG A 2 -13.09 8.10 20.18
N ARG A 3 -12.63 8.20 21.44
CA ARG A 3 -13.06 7.30 22.54
C ARG A 3 -14.57 7.35 22.84
N HIS A 4 -15.24 8.46 22.55
CA HIS A 4 -16.69 8.59 22.72
C HIS A 4 -17.44 7.92 21.55
N ASN A 5 -16.99 8.15 20.32
CA ASN A 5 -17.56 7.51 19.13
C ASN A 5 -17.40 5.97 19.18
N ASP A 6 -16.28 5.47 19.67
CA ASP A 6 -16.07 4.02 19.82
C ASP A 6 -16.97 3.41 20.89
N ARG A 7 -17.22 4.13 21.99
CA ARG A 7 -18.20 3.71 23.02
C ARG A 7 -19.63 3.70 22.47
N LEU A 8 -20.02 4.74 21.73
CA LEU A 8 -21.34 4.80 21.09
C LEU A 8 -21.52 3.67 20.06
N PHE A 9 -20.51 3.40 19.24
CA PHE A 9 -20.55 2.29 18.29
C PHE A 9 -20.66 0.94 18.99
N THR A 10 -19.92 0.73 20.08
CA THR A 10 -19.97 -0.52 20.86
C THR A 10 -21.36 -0.74 21.45
N ALA A 11 -22.03 0.33 21.90
CA ALA A 11 -23.39 0.27 22.39
C ALA A 11 -24.44 0.08 21.27
N ASN A 12 -24.17 0.54 20.05
CA ASN A 12 -25.06 0.39 18.91
C ASN A 12 -24.29 0.29 17.57
N PRO A 13 -23.94 -0.93 17.10
CA PRO A 13 -23.07 -1.13 15.93
C PRO A 13 -23.60 -0.65 14.58
N GLY A 14 -24.86 -0.21 14.50
CA GLY A 14 -25.41 0.32 13.26
C GLY A 14 -25.61 1.83 13.24
N ILE A 15 -25.08 2.55 14.24
CA ILE A 15 -24.88 3.99 14.09
C ILE A 15 -23.66 4.25 13.19
N VAL A 16 -23.75 5.36 12.46
CA VAL A 16 -22.68 5.93 11.67
C VAL A 16 -22.21 7.18 12.41
N VAL A 17 -20.96 7.20 12.88
CA VAL A 17 -20.42 8.25 13.77
C VAL A 17 -19.05 8.76 13.33
N GLY A 18 -18.72 9.99 13.73
CA GLY A 18 -17.47 10.64 13.35
C GLY A 18 -17.42 10.89 11.84
N GLN A 19 -16.26 10.67 11.21
CA GLN A 19 -16.12 10.85 9.77
C GLN A 19 -16.94 9.86 8.92
N GLU A 20 -17.36 8.72 9.46
CA GLU A 20 -18.32 7.86 8.73
C GLU A 20 -19.63 8.61 8.44
N ALA A 21 -20.02 9.57 9.30
CA ALA A 21 -21.22 10.37 9.12
C ALA A 21 -21.08 11.32 7.92
N TRP A 22 -19.91 11.93 7.73
CA TRP A 22 -19.65 12.78 6.56
C TRP A 22 -19.87 12.01 5.25
N TRP A 23 -19.36 10.78 5.15
CA TRP A 23 -19.55 9.93 3.97
C TRP A 23 -21.02 9.58 3.71
N ARG A 24 -21.80 9.35 4.76
CA ARG A 24 -23.25 9.13 4.67
C ARG A 24 -23.95 10.40 4.20
N ASP A 25 -23.61 11.55 4.77
CA ASP A 25 -24.27 12.82 4.48
C ASP A 25 -24.02 13.27 3.03
N HIS A 26 -22.87 12.88 2.46
CA HIS A 26 -22.51 13.12 1.05
C HIS A 26 -22.86 11.96 0.11
N TYR A 27 -23.59 10.93 0.57
CA TYR A 27 -23.86 9.72 -0.22
C TYR A 27 -24.59 10.02 -1.55
N ASN A 28 -25.62 10.86 -1.53
CA ASN A 28 -26.44 11.12 -2.72
C ASN A 28 -25.63 11.86 -3.79
N TRP A 29 -24.86 12.87 -3.39
CA TRP A 29 -23.97 13.60 -4.31
C TRP A 29 -22.89 12.68 -4.92
N LEU A 30 -22.27 11.80 -4.11
CA LEU A 30 -21.32 10.82 -4.63
C LEU A 30 -21.97 9.87 -5.64
N LEU A 31 -23.20 9.42 -5.37
CA LEU A 31 -23.95 8.56 -6.27
C LEU A 31 -24.28 9.27 -7.59
N GLU A 32 -24.71 10.53 -7.55
CA GLU A 32 -24.93 11.38 -8.72
C GLU A 32 -23.64 11.61 -9.52
N SER A 33 -22.51 11.74 -8.82
CA SER A 33 -21.17 11.82 -9.41
C SER A 33 -20.65 10.47 -9.94
N GLY A 34 -21.45 9.40 -9.86
CA GLY A 34 -21.13 8.09 -10.41
C GLY A 34 -20.41 7.13 -9.46
N TYR A 35 -20.41 7.39 -8.14
CA TYR A 35 -19.73 6.60 -7.13
C TYR A 35 -20.68 6.13 -6.03
N GLN A 36 -20.98 4.84 -6.03
CA GLN A 36 -21.86 4.22 -5.05
C GLN A 36 -21.06 3.70 -3.84
N LEU A 37 -21.30 4.26 -2.66
CA LEU A 37 -20.73 3.73 -1.40
C LEU A 37 -21.41 2.43 -0.94
N ARG A 38 -20.79 1.74 0.01
CA ARG A 38 -21.34 0.52 0.63
C ARG A 38 -22.73 0.79 1.27
N PRO A 39 -23.60 -0.24 1.37
CA PRO A 39 -24.98 -0.05 1.87
C PRO A 39 -25.08 0.59 3.25
N ARG A 40 -24.07 0.41 4.13
CA ARG A 40 -23.97 1.05 5.45
C ARG A 40 -24.07 2.58 5.42
N TYR A 41 -23.62 3.21 4.34
CA TYR A 41 -23.58 4.68 4.20
C TYR A 41 -24.79 5.25 3.49
N ARG A 42 -25.77 4.42 3.11
CA ARG A 42 -27.04 4.90 2.57
C ARG A 42 -27.83 5.63 3.66
N PRO A 43 -28.41 6.81 3.40
CA PRO A 43 -29.19 7.54 4.40
C PRO A 43 -30.41 6.76 4.93
N ASP A 44 -31.02 5.93 4.08
CA ASP A 44 -32.22 5.13 4.35
C ASP A 44 -31.91 3.68 4.77
N TRP A 45 -30.66 3.35 5.06
CA TRP A 45 -30.27 1.98 5.35
C TRP A 45 -30.84 1.48 6.70
N THR A 46 -31.17 0.19 6.76
CA THR A 46 -31.65 -0.49 7.98
C THR A 46 -30.71 -1.62 8.40
N ARG A 47 -30.52 -1.78 9.72
CA ARG A 47 -29.63 -2.78 10.30
C ARG A 47 -30.20 -4.20 10.11
N PRO A 48 -29.58 -5.09 9.30
CA PRO A 48 -30.13 -6.41 9.01
C PRO A 48 -30.10 -7.34 10.22
N TRP A 49 -29.25 -7.07 11.21
CA TRP A 49 -29.21 -7.82 12.47
C TRP A 49 -30.23 -7.32 13.52
N ALA A 50 -30.96 -6.23 13.26
CA ALA A 50 -31.94 -5.73 14.22
C ALA A 50 -33.09 -6.75 14.37
N GLY A 51 -33.36 -7.16 15.62
CA GLY A 51 -34.40 -8.17 15.91
C GLY A 51 -33.99 -9.61 15.57
N THR A 52 -32.71 -9.87 15.32
CA THR A 52 -32.16 -11.21 15.09
C THR A 52 -31.09 -11.55 16.14
N ASP A 53 -30.76 -12.82 16.30
CA ASP A 53 -29.63 -13.28 17.13
C ASP A 53 -28.27 -13.14 16.41
N GLY A 54 -28.25 -12.57 15.19
CA GLY A 54 -27.04 -12.44 14.37
C GLY A 54 -26.08 -11.40 14.92
N PHE A 55 -24.78 -11.74 14.97
CA PHE A 55 -23.76 -10.79 15.37
C PHE A 55 -23.48 -9.81 14.22
N TYR A 56 -23.37 -8.51 14.50
CA TYR A 56 -23.28 -7.49 13.44
C TYR A 56 -22.08 -7.70 12.48
N LEU A 57 -20.97 -8.26 12.97
CA LEU A 57 -19.79 -8.57 12.14
C LEU A 57 -20.04 -9.69 11.11
N ASP A 58 -21.14 -10.45 11.24
CA ASP A 58 -21.53 -11.44 10.25
C ASP A 58 -22.13 -10.81 8.98
N PHE A 59 -22.42 -9.50 9.01
CA PHE A 59 -23.02 -8.73 7.91
C PHE A 59 -22.01 -7.74 7.32
N GLU A 60 -22.08 -7.52 6.00
CA GLU A 60 -21.23 -6.53 5.31
C GLU A 60 -21.43 -5.13 5.90
N GLN A 61 -22.67 -4.83 6.25
CA GLN A 61 -23.06 -3.52 6.76
C GLN A 61 -22.64 -3.29 8.22
N GLY A 62 -22.21 -4.34 8.92
CA GLY A 62 -21.56 -4.24 10.22
C GLY A 62 -20.10 -3.80 10.13
N GLN A 63 -19.50 -3.83 8.94
CA GLN A 63 -18.11 -3.46 8.72
C GLN A 63 -17.97 -1.95 8.63
N ARG A 64 -17.36 -1.34 9.66
CA ARG A 64 -16.97 0.08 9.63
C ARG A 64 -15.81 0.29 8.66
N ASN A 65 -15.64 1.53 8.20
CA ASN A 65 -14.35 1.92 7.62
C ASN A 65 -13.24 1.77 8.66
N GLY A 66 -12.03 1.49 8.17
CA GLY A 66 -10.84 1.32 9.01
C GLY A 66 -10.42 2.60 9.74
N ILE A 67 -9.18 2.59 10.25
CA ILE A 67 -8.62 3.70 11.06
C ILE A 67 -8.46 4.99 10.25
N GLN A 68 -8.28 4.89 8.92
CA GLN A 68 -8.17 6.02 8.01
C GLN A 68 -9.57 6.54 7.68
N HIS A 69 -10.00 7.52 8.46
CA HIS A 69 -11.34 8.08 8.40
C HIS A 69 -11.64 8.80 7.07
N ASN A 70 -10.61 9.39 6.46
CA ASN A 70 -10.67 10.14 5.21
C ASN A 70 -10.63 9.27 3.95
N ILE A 71 -10.65 7.94 4.08
CA ILE A 71 -10.58 7.00 2.96
C ILE A 71 -11.77 6.05 3.01
N ILE A 72 -12.44 5.83 1.88
CA ILE A 72 -13.54 4.88 1.72
C ILE A 72 -13.48 4.17 0.38
N ASP A 73 -14.08 3.00 0.30
CA ASP A 73 -14.29 2.26 -0.94
C ASP A 73 -15.65 2.58 -1.59
N ALA A 74 -15.68 2.61 -2.92
CA ALA A 74 -16.89 2.81 -3.71
C ALA A 74 -16.94 1.88 -4.93
N VAL A 75 -18.12 1.82 -5.56
CA VAL A 75 -18.34 1.21 -6.86
C VAL A 75 -18.59 2.32 -7.88
N ARG A 76 -17.77 2.40 -8.92
CA ARG A 76 -17.99 3.31 -10.03
C ARG A 76 -19.16 2.78 -10.87
N THR A 77 -20.22 3.56 -11.01
CA THR A 77 -21.49 3.11 -11.60
C THR A 77 -21.41 2.88 -13.11
N SER A 78 -20.49 3.54 -13.80
CA SER A 78 -20.34 3.44 -15.26
C SER A 78 -19.81 2.08 -15.74
N ASP A 79 -18.99 1.39 -14.93
CA ASP A 79 -18.31 0.15 -15.31
C ASP A 79 -18.30 -0.93 -14.21
N ASN A 80 -18.94 -0.67 -13.07
CA ASN A 80 -18.96 -1.52 -11.88
C ASN A 80 -17.56 -1.86 -11.33
N THR A 81 -16.57 -1.01 -11.58
CA THR A 81 -15.23 -1.18 -11.00
C THR A 81 -15.19 -0.69 -9.55
N PHE A 82 -14.33 -1.33 -8.76
CA PHE A 82 -14.12 -0.93 -7.37
C PHE A 82 -13.00 0.11 -7.29
N VAL A 83 -13.28 1.19 -6.57
CA VAL A 83 -12.37 2.33 -6.41
C VAL A 83 -12.21 2.69 -4.94
N THR A 84 -11.16 3.43 -4.64
CA THR A 84 -10.89 4.08 -3.36
C THR A 84 -11.10 5.58 -3.53
N LEU A 85 -11.81 6.20 -2.60
CA LEU A 85 -12.00 7.63 -2.50
C LEU A 85 -11.17 8.12 -1.30
N LYS A 86 -10.27 9.08 -1.51
CA LYS A 86 -9.49 9.76 -0.46
C LYS A 86 -9.90 11.23 -0.42
N GLN A 87 -10.33 11.72 0.74
CA GLN A 87 -10.54 13.14 0.95
C GLN A 87 -9.21 13.85 1.11
N ILE A 88 -9.12 14.99 0.44
CA ILE A 88 -8.05 15.98 0.53
C ILE A 88 -8.73 17.28 0.95
N TYR A 89 -8.38 17.77 2.15
CA TYR A 89 -8.92 19.00 2.72
C TYR A 89 -7.79 19.98 2.99
N PRO A 90 -7.99 21.30 2.89
CA PRO A 90 -6.92 22.27 3.12
C PRO A 90 -6.36 22.11 4.54
N MET A 91 -5.04 22.06 4.65
CA MET A 91 -4.32 22.14 5.93
C MET A 91 -3.51 23.43 5.96
N GLU A 92 -3.40 24.06 7.14
CA GLU A 92 -2.62 25.30 7.33
C GLU A 92 -1.15 25.19 6.87
N ASN A 93 -0.62 23.96 6.83
CA ASN A 93 0.75 23.68 6.42
C ASN A 93 0.92 23.36 4.93
N HIS A 94 -0.14 23.50 4.11
CA HIS A 94 -0.14 23.26 2.66
C HIS A 94 0.34 21.86 2.20
N LEU A 95 0.38 20.87 3.10
CA LEU A 95 0.81 19.51 2.75
C LEU A 95 -0.05 18.88 1.65
N ASN A 96 -1.34 19.16 1.68
CA ASN A 96 -2.30 18.58 0.77
C ASN A 96 -2.25 19.19 -0.63
N ASP A 97 -1.84 20.46 -0.76
CA ASP A 97 -1.60 21.08 -2.07
C ASP A 97 -0.39 20.43 -2.75
N GLN A 98 0.69 20.20 -1.99
CA GLN A 98 1.89 19.53 -2.47
C GLN A 98 1.64 18.07 -2.85
N GLU A 99 0.78 17.36 -2.11
CA GLU A 99 0.36 16.00 -2.49
C GLU A 99 -0.27 15.99 -3.89
N VAL A 100 -1.19 16.93 -4.16
CA VAL A 100 -1.85 17.02 -5.48
C VAL A 100 -0.84 17.37 -6.58
N GLU A 101 0.03 18.36 -6.35
CA GLU A 101 1.06 18.77 -7.32
C GLU A 101 2.04 17.64 -7.67
N ILE A 102 2.47 16.85 -6.67
CA ILE A 102 3.37 15.70 -6.90
C ILE A 102 2.66 14.62 -7.71
N ASN A 103 1.40 14.30 -7.36
CA ASN A 103 0.62 13.34 -8.14
C ASN A 103 0.45 13.80 -9.60
N GLU A 104 0.05 15.06 -9.82
CA GLU A 104 -0.11 15.61 -11.17
C GLU A 104 1.20 15.57 -11.97
N PHE A 105 2.33 15.89 -11.31
CA PHE A 105 3.65 15.82 -11.94
C PHE A 105 4.03 14.39 -12.33
N LEU A 106 3.85 13.42 -11.44
CA LEU A 106 4.11 11.99 -11.74
C LEU A 106 3.17 11.44 -12.83
N MET A 107 2.00 12.05 -13.00
CA MET A 107 1.02 11.71 -14.03
C MET A 107 1.21 12.49 -15.34
N SER A 108 2.20 13.38 -15.43
CA SER A 108 2.54 14.12 -16.65
C SER A 108 3.62 13.40 -17.45
N ASP A 109 3.57 13.52 -18.78
CA ASP A 109 4.65 13.01 -19.63
C ASP A 109 5.94 13.84 -19.46
N PRO A 110 7.13 13.21 -19.47
CA PRO A 110 7.38 11.81 -19.82
C PRO A 110 7.24 10.81 -18.66
N LEU A 111 7.02 11.26 -17.42
CA LEU A 111 7.02 10.38 -16.23
C LEU A 111 5.87 9.37 -16.25
N ALA A 112 4.68 9.78 -16.70
CA ALA A 112 3.52 8.89 -16.81
C ALA A 112 3.78 7.67 -17.71
N SER A 113 4.69 7.83 -18.68
CA SER A 113 5.08 6.81 -19.64
C SER A 113 6.33 6.01 -19.23
N ASP A 114 7.05 6.44 -18.18
CA ASP A 114 8.22 5.73 -17.67
C ASP A 114 7.79 4.40 -17.00
N PRO A 115 8.30 3.23 -17.41
CA PRO A 115 7.91 1.95 -16.83
C PRO A 115 8.29 1.81 -15.35
N ARG A 116 9.26 2.60 -14.86
CA ARG A 116 9.65 2.66 -13.43
C ARG A 116 8.64 3.44 -12.60
N ASN A 117 7.67 4.13 -13.22
CA ASN A 117 6.67 4.90 -12.50
C ASN A 117 5.62 3.96 -11.87
N HIS A 118 5.80 3.73 -10.58
CA HIS A 118 4.89 2.99 -9.70
C HIS A 118 4.03 3.93 -8.84
N SER A 119 3.70 5.12 -9.34
CA SER A 119 2.68 5.98 -8.74
C SER A 119 1.27 5.48 -9.07
N VAL A 120 0.33 5.67 -8.15
CA VAL A 120 -1.07 5.31 -8.40
C VAL A 120 -1.71 6.32 -9.34
N LYS A 121 -2.27 5.81 -10.44
CA LYS A 121 -3.04 6.62 -11.37
C LYS A 121 -4.31 7.15 -10.72
N ILE A 122 -4.41 8.47 -10.60
CA ILE A 122 -5.66 9.15 -10.28
C ILE A 122 -6.65 8.95 -11.44
N ILE A 123 -7.84 8.47 -11.13
CA ILE A 123 -8.92 8.28 -12.09
C ILE A 123 -9.66 9.60 -12.31
N GLU A 124 -9.99 10.28 -11.21
CA GLU A 124 -10.79 11.50 -11.21
C GLU A 124 -10.54 12.29 -9.91
N VAL A 125 -10.75 13.61 -9.96
CA VAL A 125 -10.73 14.48 -8.78
C VAL A 125 -12.08 15.19 -8.71
N LEU A 126 -12.84 14.95 -7.64
CA LEU A 126 -14.14 15.57 -7.41
C LEU A 126 -14.01 16.78 -6.49
N SER A 127 -14.72 17.86 -6.81
CA SER A 127 -14.90 18.99 -5.90
C SER A 127 -16.10 18.73 -4.99
N VAL A 128 -15.92 18.86 -3.68
CA VAL A 128 -17.01 18.68 -2.72
C VAL A 128 -17.95 19.90 -2.78
N PRO A 129 -19.29 19.72 -2.89
CA PRO A 129 -20.24 20.81 -2.83
C PRO A 129 -20.16 21.55 -1.49
N ASP A 130 -20.35 22.87 -1.51
CA ASP A 130 -20.46 23.73 -0.33
C ASP A 130 -19.21 23.78 0.60
N GLU A 131 -18.15 23.03 0.29
CA GLU A 131 -16.88 23.01 1.00
C GLU A 131 -15.74 23.48 0.08
N GLU A 132 -15.53 24.80 0.05
CA GLU A 132 -14.48 25.42 -0.75
C GLU A 132 -13.10 24.83 -0.37
N ASN A 133 -12.40 24.29 -1.37
CA ASN A 133 -11.09 23.60 -1.28
C ASN A 133 -11.09 22.13 -0.83
N TRP A 134 -12.24 21.51 -0.54
CA TRP A 134 -12.28 20.07 -0.32
C TRP A 134 -12.34 19.32 -1.66
N LYS A 135 -11.44 18.36 -1.81
CA LYS A 135 -11.34 17.50 -3.00
C LYS A 135 -11.43 16.04 -2.59
N ILE A 136 -11.97 15.22 -3.47
CA ILE A 136 -11.90 13.75 -3.36
C ILE A 136 -11.08 13.24 -4.52
N ILE A 137 -9.98 12.55 -4.22
CA ILE A 137 -9.21 11.84 -5.22
C ILE A 137 -9.77 10.42 -5.35
N VAL A 138 -10.13 10.05 -6.57
CA VAL A 138 -10.58 8.71 -6.94
C VAL A 138 -9.40 7.92 -7.48
N MET A 139 -9.12 6.78 -6.86
CA MET A 139 -8.00 5.90 -7.19
C MET A 139 -8.48 4.44 -7.38
N PRO A 140 -7.74 3.60 -8.10
CA PRO A 140 -8.00 2.17 -8.16
C PRO A 140 -8.03 1.55 -6.76
N LEU A 141 -8.91 0.57 -6.54
CA LEU A 141 -8.88 -0.23 -5.32
C LEU A 141 -7.64 -1.13 -5.33
N LEU A 142 -6.69 -0.83 -4.44
CA LEU A 142 -5.47 -1.63 -4.27
C LEU A 142 -5.55 -2.52 -3.03
N ARG A 143 -4.61 -3.46 -2.95
CA ARG A 143 -4.43 -4.36 -1.80
C ARG A 143 -3.04 -4.21 -1.22
N THR A 144 -2.87 -4.46 0.09
CA THR A 144 -1.55 -4.48 0.71
C THR A 144 -0.62 -5.45 -0.01
N PHE A 145 0.63 -5.03 -0.25
CA PHE A 145 1.58 -5.73 -1.10
C PHE A 145 1.87 -7.19 -0.65
N ASP A 146 1.72 -7.47 0.64
CA ASP A 146 2.03 -8.75 1.29
C ASP A 146 0.80 -9.67 1.48
N SER A 147 -0.36 -9.30 0.93
CA SER A 147 -1.61 -10.06 1.07
C SER A 147 -2.12 -10.52 -0.31
N PRO A 148 -1.89 -11.78 -0.72
CA PRO A 148 -1.43 -12.90 0.09
C PRO A 148 0.09 -12.90 0.29
N TYR A 149 0.63 -13.67 1.23
CA TYR A 149 2.08 -13.73 1.40
C TYR A 149 2.81 -14.15 0.12
N PHE A 150 4.03 -13.65 -0.03
CA PHE A 150 4.95 -14.07 -1.08
C PHE A 150 5.14 -15.59 -0.99
N ALA A 151 4.99 -16.30 -2.11
CA ALA A 151 5.11 -17.75 -2.16
C ALA A 151 6.54 -18.23 -2.46
N THR A 152 7.35 -17.40 -3.12
CA THR A 152 8.72 -17.69 -3.53
C THR A 152 9.63 -16.48 -3.36
N PHE A 153 10.94 -16.69 -3.34
CA PHE A 153 11.91 -15.59 -3.34
C PHE A 153 11.80 -14.74 -4.61
N GLY A 154 11.53 -15.36 -5.76
CA GLY A 154 11.36 -14.64 -7.01
C GLY A 154 10.20 -13.63 -6.99
N GLU A 155 9.10 -13.94 -6.30
CA GLU A 155 8.02 -12.97 -6.07
C GLU A 155 8.48 -11.78 -5.23
N ALA A 156 9.32 -12.01 -4.21
CA ALA A 156 9.89 -10.93 -3.39
C ALA A 156 10.90 -10.09 -4.16
N ILE A 157 11.73 -10.71 -5.01
CA ILE A 157 12.68 -9.99 -5.89
C ILE A 157 11.93 -9.11 -6.89
N ALA A 158 10.83 -9.58 -7.48
CA ALA A 158 9.99 -8.74 -8.37
C ALA A 158 9.39 -7.54 -7.63
N PHE A 159 9.03 -7.70 -6.36
CA PHE A 159 8.58 -6.59 -5.50
C PHE A 159 9.71 -5.60 -5.23
N PHE A 160 10.87 -6.08 -4.76
CA PHE A 160 12.04 -5.24 -4.47
C PHE A 160 12.49 -4.44 -5.70
N THR A 161 12.49 -5.08 -6.87
CA THR A 161 12.81 -4.42 -8.15
C THR A 161 11.93 -3.20 -8.36
N GLN A 162 10.60 -3.37 -8.35
CA GLN A 162 9.65 -2.29 -8.63
C GLN A 162 9.73 -1.14 -7.62
N ILE A 163 9.90 -1.43 -6.32
CA ILE A 163 9.96 -0.37 -5.31
C ILE A 163 11.29 0.39 -5.32
N ILE A 164 12.41 -0.29 -5.62
CA ILE A 164 13.73 0.34 -5.75
C ILE A 164 13.77 1.22 -7.01
N GLU A 165 13.29 0.72 -8.14
CA GLU A 165 13.24 1.46 -9.41
C GLU A 165 12.35 2.71 -9.31
N PHE A 166 11.22 2.63 -8.62
CA PHE A 166 10.39 3.81 -8.42
C PHE A 166 11.01 4.84 -7.50
N LEU A 167 11.64 4.41 -6.40
CA LEU A 167 12.34 5.34 -5.52
C LEU A 167 13.48 6.05 -6.25
N GLN A 168 14.18 5.34 -7.14
CA GLN A 168 15.16 5.95 -8.05
C GLN A 168 14.53 7.04 -8.91
N LEU A 169 13.40 6.75 -9.57
CA LEU A 169 12.69 7.74 -10.39
C LEU A 169 12.28 8.98 -9.56
N LEU A 170 11.81 8.79 -8.32
CA LEU A 170 11.49 9.90 -7.43
C LEU A 170 12.72 10.76 -7.13
N HIS A 171 13.83 10.14 -6.73
CA HIS A 171 15.07 10.81 -6.38
C HIS A 171 15.72 11.52 -7.58
N GLU A 172 15.69 10.92 -8.78
CA GLU A 172 16.09 11.54 -10.05
C GLU A 172 15.33 12.85 -10.31
N ASN A 173 14.05 12.90 -9.92
CA ASN A 173 13.19 14.07 -10.06
C ASN A 173 13.18 14.98 -8.82
N ARG A 174 14.13 14.79 -7.90
CA ARG A 174 14.27 15.50 -6.62
C ARG A 174 13.00 15.47 -5.78
N ILE A 175 12.33 14.33 -5.76
CA ILE A 175 11.18 14.07 -4.90
C ILE A 175 11.61 13.13 -3.78
N ALA A 176 11.46 13.56 -2.53
CA ALA A 176 11.59 12.71 -1.36
C ALA A 176 10.19 12.29 -0.89
N HIS A 177 9.96 10.99 -0.71
CA HIS A 177 8.66 10.47 -0.30
C HIS A 177 8.40 10.70 1.19
N ARG A 178 9.43 10.51 2.03
CA ARG A 178 9.47 10.73 3.48
C ARG A 178 8.64 9.76 4.34
N ASP A 179 8.03 8.74 3.75
CA ASP A 179 7.30 7.68 4.48
C ASP A 179 7.27 6.36 3.69
N CYS A 180 8.43 5.91 3.19
CA CYS A 180 8.59 4.67 2.42
C CYS A 180 8.39 3.41 3.30
N CYS A 181 7.17 3.19 3.78
CA CYS A 181 6.85 2.18 4.80
C CYS A 181 5.82 1.14 4.31
N HIS A 182 5.62 0.08 5.10
CA HIS A 182 4.68 -1.00 4.78
C HIS A 182 3.28 -0.49 4.40
N GLY A 183 2.76 0.50 5.12
CA GLY A 183 1.40 1.03 4.93
C GLY A 183 1.21 1.75 3.58
N ASN A 184 2.30 2.21 2.99
CA ASN A 184 2.30 2.97 1.74
C ASN A 184 2.72 2.11 0.53
N MET A 185 2.92 0.81 0.72
CA MET A 185 3.19 -0.14 -0.35
C MET A 185 1.94 -0.96 -0.67
N MET A 186 1.43 -0.78 -1.88
CA MET A 186 0.22 -1.45 -2.34
C MET A 186 0.48 -2.23 -3.62
N MET A 187 -0.47 -3.06 -4.04
CA MET A 187 -0.43 -3.75 -5.32
C MET A 187 -1.80 -3.76 -6.00
N ASP A 188 -1.77 -3.76 -7.33
CA ASP A 188 -2.94 -4.16 -8.11
C ASP A 188 -3.08 -5.69 -8.04
N ALA A 189 -3.98 -6.12 -7.16
CA ALA A 189 -4.29 -7.52 -6.94
C ALA A 189 -5.46 -8.03 -7.80
N SER A 190 -6.03 -7.22 -8.69
CA SER A 190 -7.21 -7.60 -9.50
C SER A 190 -6.99 -8.92 -10.25
N LYS A 191 -5.79 -9.14 -10.79
CA LYS A 191 -5.40 -10.35 -11.53
C LYS A 191 -5.12 -11.57 -10.64
N LEU A 192 -4.90 -11.38 -9.34
CA LEU A 192 -4.61 -12.46 -8.39
C LEU A 192 -5.88 -13.18 -7.94
N TYR A 193 -7.01 -12.48 -7.89
CA TYR A 193 -8.26 -12.98 -7.32
C TYR A 193 -9.30 -13.21 -8.42
N ARG A 194 -9.99 -14.37 -8.36
CA ARG A 194 -11.10 -14.65 -9.31
C ARG A 194 -12.34 -13.83 -9.01
N GLN A 195 -12.54 -13.44 -7.75
CA GLN A 195 -13.63 -12.61 -7.28
C GLN A 195 -13.04 -11.43 -6.51
N ALA A 196 -13.65 -10.26 -6.62
CA ALA A 196 -13.22 -9.10 -5.86
C ALA A 196 -13.27 -9.37 -4.34
N TRP A 197 -12.29 -8.85 -3.63
CA TRP A 197 -12.25 -8.88 -2.17
C TRP A 197 -13.00 -7.69 -1.58
N HIS A 198 -13.45 -7.84 -0.34
CA HIS A 198 -13.99 -6.72 0.43
C HIS A 198 -12.84 -5.87 1.00
N PRO A 199 -12.83 -4.54 0.87
CA PRO A 199 -11.72 -3.66 1.31
C PRO A 199 -11.49 -3.64 2.83
N VAL A 200 -12.56 -3.74 3.63
CA VAL A 200 -12.46 -3.88 5.09
C VAL A 200 -12.11 -5.32 5.48
N GLU A 201 -12.99 -6.28 5.20
CA GLU A 201 -12.72 -7.71 5.40
C GLU A 201 -12.01 -8.32 4.19
N ILE A 202 -10.70 -8.06 4.07
CA ILE A 202 -9.85 -8.43 2.91
C ILE A 202 -9.84 -9.92 2.56
N ASN A 203 -10.28 -10.80 3.46
CA ASN A 203 -10.35 -12.25 3.24
C ASN A 203 -11.75 -12.73 2.81
N LYS A 204 -12.73 -11.82 2.73
CA LYS A 204 -14.10 -12.08 2.29
C LYS A 204 -14.33 -11.51 0.90
N ARG A 205 -15.23 -12.15 0.15
CA ARG A 205 -15.67 -11.68 -1.16
C ARG A 205 -16.48 -10.39 -1.00
N ARG A 206 -16.42 -9.56 -2.03
CA ARG A 206 -17.16 -8.30 -2.08
C ARG A 206 -18.68 -8.48 -2.00
N ASP A 207 -19.20 -9.58 -2.54
CA ASP A 207 -20.62 -9.96 -2.46
C ASP A 207 -21.01 -10.59 -1.11
N TRP A 208 -20.08 -10.66 -0.15
CA TRP A 208 -20.24 -11.26 1.17
C TRP A 208 -20.57 -12.77 1.18
N LYS A 209 -20.59 -13.45 0.02
CA LYS A 209 -21.03 -14.86 -0.13
C LYS A 209 -19.98 -15.91 0.27
N GLY A 210 -18.83 -15.49 0.79
CA GLY A 210 -17.79 -16.41 1.25
C GLY A 210 -16.39 -15.83 1.20
N ARG A 211 -15.38 -16.68 1.34
CA ARG A 211 -13.97 -16.27 1.31
C ARG A 211 -13.47 -16.06 -0.11
N VAL A 212 -12.55 -15.13 -0.28
CA VAL A 212 -11.83 -15.00 -1.55
C VAL A 212 -10.80 -16.11 -1.71
N SER A 213 -10.52 -16.46 -2.97
CA SER A 213 -9.43 -17.37 -3.35
C SER A 213 -8.53 -16.66 -4.33
N HIS A 214 -7.23 -16.87 -4.20
CA HIS A 214 -6.21 -16.24 -5.03
C HIS A 214 -5.28 -17.28 -5.66
N THR A 215 -4.63 -16.86 -6.75
CA THR A 215 -3.46 -17.55 -7.29
C THR A 215 -2.16 -16.95 -6.73
N THR A 216 -1.01 -17.27 -7.31
CA THR A 216 0.30 -16.74 -6.90
C THR A 216 0.78 -15.67 -7.88
N ARG A 217 1.67 -14.79 -7.42
CA ARG A 217 2.28 -13.74 -8.28
C ARG A 217 3.14 -14.36 -9.38
N THR A 218 3.75 -15.52 -9.11
CA THR A 218 4.46 -16.33 -10.11
C THR A 218 3.56 -16.70 -11.31
N ASN A 219 2.28 -16.96 -11.06
CA ASN A 219 1.33 -17.30 -12.13
C ASN A 219 0.77 -16.06 -12.83
N ARG A 220 0.43 -15.04 -12.01
CA ARG A 220 -0.15 -13.76 -12.42
C ARG A 220 0.68 -12.62 -11.80
N PRO A 221 1.71 -12.13 -12.51
CA PRO A 221 2.49 -10.97 -12.08
C PRO A 221 1.61 -9.79 -11.71
N VAL A 222 2.05 -9.02 -10.72
CA VAL A 222 1.33 -7.83 -10.22
C VAL A 222 2.23 -6.60 -10.32
N LYS A 223 1.59 -5.44 -10.44
CA LYS A 223 2.25 -4.15 -10.27
C LYS A 223 2.12 -3.68 -8.83
N TYR A 224 3.22 -3.19 -8.28
CA TYR A 224 3.24 -2.54 -6.97
C TYR A 224 3.17 -1.04 -7.14
N PHE A 225 2.71 -0.37 -6.10
CA PHE A 225 2.53 1.07 -6.09
C PHE A 225 2.96 1.67 -4.76
N TYR A 226 3.57 2.84 -4.83
CA TYR A 226 3.66 3.76 -3.71
C TYR A 226 2.38 4.59 -3.68
N ILE A 227 1.85 4.78 -2.47
CA ILE A 227 0.70 5.64 -2.23
C ILE A 227 1.05 6.71 -1.20
N ASP A 228 0.19 7.73 -1.14
CA ASP A 228 0.17 8.76 -0.10
C ASP A 228 1.39 9.69 -0.13
N TYR A 229 1.29 10.76 -0.91
CA TYR A 229 2.33 11.78 -1.01
C TYR A 229 2.12 12.94 -0.01
N GLY A 230 1.26 12.77 0.99
CA GLY A 230 0.96 13.81 1.98
C GLY A 230 2.17 14.29 2.80
N MET A 231 3.22 13.47 2.90
CA MET A 231 4.48 13.84 3.57
C MET A 231 5.60 14.15 2.58
N SER A 232 5.37 13.95 1.28
CA SER A 232 6.40 14.06 0.25
C SER A 232 6.76 15.52 -0.04
N ARG A 233 7.94 15.70 -0.63
CA ARG A 233 8.47 17.01 -1.00
C ARG A 233 9.20 16.93 -2.33
N LYS A 234 8.92 17.91 -3.19
CA LYS A 234 9.64 18.12 -4.44
C LYS A 234 10.53 19.35 -4.31
N TYR A 235 11.81 19.19 -4.59
CA TYR A 235 12.81 20.27 -4.50
C TYR A 235 13.10 20.86 -5.87
N LYS A 236 13.28 22.18 -5.92
CA LYS A 236 13.72 22.86 -7.14
C LYS A 236 15.20 22.56 -7.42
N PRO A 237 15.66 22.64 -8.68
CA PRO A 237 17.09 22.57 -8.98
C PRO A 237 17.86 23.64 -8.19
N GLY A 238 18.94 23.24 -7.53
CA GLY A 238 19.78 24.12 -6.70
C GLY A 238 19.26 24.36 -5.27
N GLU A 239 18.06 23.88 -4.93
CA GLU A 239 17.53 23.95 -3.57
C GLU A 239 18.21 22.88 -2.69
N VAL A 240 18.62 23.28 -1.48
CA VAL A 240 19.19 22.37 -0.49
C VAL A 240 18.03 21.65 0.22
N PRO A 241 17.92 20.31 0.12
CA PRO A 241 16.79 19.58 0.67
C PRO A 241 16.96 19.41 2.18
N LEU A 242 16.46 20.38 2.96
CA LEU A 242 16.47 20.32 4.42
C LEU A 242 15.05 20.43 4.96
N GLU A 243 14.63 19.41 5.69
CA GLU A 243 13.30 19.34 6.28
C GLU A 243 13.40 19.03 7.76
N LEU A 244 12.49 19.63 8.53
CA LEU A 244 12.29 19.17 9.91
C LEU A 244 11.79 17.72 9.91
N PRO A 245 12.26 16.90 10.85
CA PRO A 245 11.75 15.57 11.07
C PRO A 245 10.23 15.53 11.13
N MET A 246 9.65 14.60 10.38
CA MET A 246 8.22 14.35 10.40
C MET A 246 7.99 12.88 10.72
N GLN A 247 7.21 12.62 11.77
CA GLN A 247 7.01 11.26 12.23
C GLN A 247 5.94 10.55 11.39
N GLY A 248 6.39 9.77 10.41
CA GLY A 248 5.54 8.91 9.60
C GLY A 248 5.12 7.62 10.32
N ASN A 249 4.76 6.62 9.53
CA ASN A 249 4.38 5.30 10.04
C ASN A 249 5.57 4.56 10.64
N ASP A 250 6.75 4.71 10.02
CA ASP A 250 7.99 4.18 10.56
C ASP A 250 8.71 5.21 11.44
N LYS A 251 8.78 4.88 12.73
CA LYS A 251 9.28 5.76 13.79
C LYS A 251 10.73 5.48 14.17
N THR A 252 11.43 4.62 13.43
CA THR A 252 12.78 4.15 13.82
C THR A 252 13.93 4.88 13.13
N ALA A 253 13.65 5.81 12.21
CA ALA A 253 14.69 6.61 11.56
C ALA A 253 15.47 7.43 12.62
N PRO A 254 16.81 7.27 12.74
CA PRO A 254 17.62 7.93 13.77
C PRO A 254 17.50 9.46 13.80
N GLU A 255 17.44 10.09 12.63
CA GLU A 255 17.29 11.52 12.43
C GLU A 255 15.91 12.04 12.83
N HIS A 256 14.90 11.16 12.91
CA HIS A 256 13.54 11.52 13.31
C HIS A 256 13.20 11.16 14.76
N GLN A 257 14.21 10.81 15.56
CA GLN A 257 13.99 10.58 17.00
C GLN A 257 13.70 11.89 17.74
N PRO A 258 12.97 11.85 18.87
CA PRO A 258 12.55 13.06 19.60
C PRO A 258 13.71 14.00 19.96
N GLU A 259 14.92 13.46 20.14
CA GLU A 259 16.12 14.22 20.48
C GLU A 259 16.60 15.12 19.33
N ASN A 260 16.21 14.81 18.09
CA ASN A 260 16.61 15.53 16.88
C ASN A 260 15.45 16.32 16.24
N TYR A 261 14.31 16.45 16.92
CA TYR A 261 13.06 17.00 16.36
C TYR A 261 13.21 18.40 15.72
N ASP A 262 14.06 19.26 16.31
CA ASP A 262 14.30 20.63 15.81
C ASP A 262 15.51 20.74 14.86
N THR A 263 16.08 19.61 14.44
CA THR A 263 17.27 19.58 13.56
C THR A 263 16.85 19.19 12.14
N PRO A 264 16.90 20.11 11.17
CA PRO A 264 16.63 19.78 9.78
C PRO A 264 17.59 18.71 9.26
N CYS A 265 17.07 17.80 8.45
CA CYS A 265 17.86 16.72 7.84
C CYS A 265 17.53 16.59 6.35
N ASP A 266 18.46 15.98 5.62
CA ASP A 266 18.24 15.59 4.23
C ASP A 266 17.26 14.39 4.20
N PRO A 267 16.10 14.52 3.54
CA PRO A 267 15.12 13.44 3.48
C PRO A 267 15.50 12.30 2.52
N PHE A 268 16.44 12.48 1.59
CA PHE A 268 16.80 11.44 0.63
C PHE A 268 17.47 10.23 1.30
N PRO A 269 18.49 10.39 2.18
CA PRO A 269 18.99 9.28 2.98
C PRO A 269 17.94 8.65 3.91
N THR A 270 16.95 9.43 4.35
CA THR A 270 15.84 8.93 5.18
C THR A 270 14.96 7.96 4.39
N ASP A 271 14.65 8.26 3.12
CA ASP A 271 13.92 7.35 2.24
C ASP A 271 14.67 6.03 2.03
N ILE A 272 16.01 6.08 1.89
CA ILE A 272 16.85 4.88 1.80
C ILE A 272 16.74 4.04 3.06
N TYR A 273 16.79 4.68 4.23
CA TYR A 273 16.59 4.00 5.52
C TYR A 273 15.22 3.33 5.58
N TYR A 274 14.16 4.03 5.23
CA TYR A 274 12.79 3.50 5.27
C TYR A 274 12.62 2.31 4.35
N LEU A 275 13.12 2.40 3.10
CA LEU A 275 13.10 1.28 2.16
C LEU A 275 13.90 0.08 2.68
N GLY A 276 15.11 0.31 3.19
CA GLY A 276 15.93 -0.75 3.79
C GLY A 276 15.26 -1.37 5.01
N ASN A 277 14.62 -0.57 5.86
CA ASN A 277 13.95 -1.04 7.06
C ASN A 277 12.66 -1.81 6.74
N LEU A 278 11.95 -1.45 5.67
CA LEU A 278 10.84 -2.25 5.14
C LEU A 278 11.33 -3.64 4.76
N ILE A 279 12.41 -3.76 3.99
CA ILE A 279 12.98 -5.06 3.61
C ILE A 279 13.43 -5.83 4.86
N ARG A 280 14.11 -5.16 5.80
CA ARG A 280 14.57 -5.74 7.06
C ARG A 280 13.42 -6.32 7.88
N ARG A 281 12.40 -5.51 8.16
CA ARG A 281 11.31 -5.84 9.09
C ARG A 281 10.31 -6.80 8.48
N ASP A 282 9.90 -6.57 7.24
CA ASP A 282 8.83 -7.35 6.60
C ASP A 282 9.34 -8.68 6.03
N PHE A 283 10.62 -8.75 5.63
CA PHE A 283 11.21 -9.95 5.02
C PHE A 283 12.27 -10.61 5.91
N MET A 284 13.41 -9.95 6.17
CA MET A 284 14.56 -10.62 6.82
C MET A 284 14.26 -11.12 8.24
N LEU A 285 13.53 -10.33 9.04
CA LEU A 285 13.16 -10.72 10.41
C LEU A 285 12.00 -11.72 10.47
N ASN A 286 11.16 -11.80 9.44
CA ASN A 286 9.96 -12.64 9.43
C ASN A 286 10.13 -13.96 8.67
N TYR A 287 11.12 -14.04 7.78
CA TYR A 287 11.36 -15.20 6.92
C TYR A 287 12.81 -15.67 7.04
N TYR A 288 13.05 -16.93 6.69
CA TYR A 288 14.40 -17.46 6.48
C TYR A 288 14.83 -17.28 5.04
N GLY A 289 16.15 -17.20 4.77
CA GLY A 289 16.66 -17.29 3.42
C GLY A 289 16.89 -15.95 2.72
N PHE A 290 16.76 -14.80 3.40
CA PHE A 290 17.02 -13.47 2.85
C PHE A 290 18.40 -12.92 3.19
N GLU A 291 19.35 -13.77 3.59
CA GLU A 291 20.71 -13.40 4.00
C GLU A 291 21.47 -12.72 2.84
N PHE A 292 21.11 -13.01 1.59
CA PHE A 292 21.69 -12.35 0.41
C PHE A 292 21.39 -10.84 0.32
N MET A 293 20.43 -10.32 1.08
CA MET A 293 20.14 -8.88 1.17
C MET A 293 20.85 -8.20 2.34
N GLU A 294 21.51 -8.95 3.23
CA GLU A 294 21.95 -8.48 4.54
C GLU A 294 22.91 -7.30 4.43
N ASP A 295 23.95 -7.41 3.61
CA ASP A 295 24.94 -6.34 3.43
C ASP A 295 24.30 -5.06 2.89
N LEU A 296 23.46 -5.17 1.84
CA LEU A 296 22.78 -4.02 1.24
C LEU A 296 21.84 -3.34 2.25
N VAL A 297 21.01 -4.13 2.95
CA VAL A 297 20.05 -3.60 3.92
C VAL A 297 20.74 -3.02 5.16
N SER A 298 21.86 -3.60 5.58
CA SER A 298 22.70 -3.06 6.65
C SER A 298 23.18 -1.65 6.31
N ASP A 299 23.72 -1.45 5.11
CA ASP A 299 24.21 -0.15 4.67
C ASP A 299 23.07 0.87 4.47
N MET A 300 21.94 0.44 3.87
CA MET A 300 20.75 1.29 3.74
C MET A 300 20.19 1.74 5.10
N THR A 301 20.28 0.89 6.13
CA THR A 301 19.77 1.17 7.48
C THR A 301 20.84 1.67 8.45
N HIS A 302 21.97 2.16 7.93
CA HIS A 302 23.04 2.70 8.75
C HIS A 302 22.55 3.89 9.58
N LYS A 303 23.01 3.99 10.85
CA LYS A 303 22.54 5.02 11.79
C LYS A 303 22.85 6.43 11.33
N ASP A 304 24.08 6.63 10.87
CA ASP A 304 24.55 7.87 10.24
C ASP A 304 23.99 7.96 8.81
N PRO A 305 23.15 8.97 8.48
CA PRO A 305 22.56 9.12 7.16
C PRO A 305 23.59 9.34 6.05
N LEU A 306 24.74 9.95 6.36
CA LEU A 306 25.80 10.22 5.36
C LEU A 306 26.56 8.96 4.91
N LYS A 307 26.40 7.86 5.65
CA LYS A 307 27.00 6.56 5.32
C LYS A 307 26.05 5.63 4.57
N ARG A 308 24.81 6.06 4.35
CA ARG A 308 23.85 5.29 3.58
C ARG A 308 24.18 5.43 2.09
N PRO A 309 24.03 4.36 1.29
CA PRO A 309 24.21 4.45 -0.15
C PRO A 309 23.17 5.36 -0.77
N GLU A 310 23.54 6.06 -1.84
CA GLU A 310 22.57 6.75 -2.70
C GLU A 310 21.72 5.73 -3.46
N ILE A 311 20.55 6.16 -3.96
CA ILE A 311 19.61 5.27 -4.63
C ILE A 311 20.20 4.56 -5.86
N ASP A 312 21.08 5.23 -6.61
CA ASP A 312 21.75 4.65 -7.78
C ASP A 312 22.72 3.53 -7.41
N GLU A 313 23.38 3.66 -6.25
CA GLU A 313 24.20 2.60 -5.69
C GLU A 313 23.33 1.42 -5.23
N VAL A 314 22.19 1.71 -4.57
CA VAL A 314 21.22 0.68 -4.16
C VAL A 314 20.73 -0.12 -5.38
N VAL A 315 20.33 0.56 -6.46
CA VAL A 315 19.90 -0.06 -7.73
C VAL A 315 21.00 -0.94 -8.29
N THR A 316 22.23 -0.42 -8.37
CA THR A 316 23.39 -1.15 -8.91
C THR A 316 23.73 -2.40 -8.09
N ARG A 317 23.74 -2.28 -6.76
CA ARG A 317 24.02 -3.41 -5.85
C ARG A 317 22.89 -4.43 -5.88
N PHE A 318 21.65 -3.98 -5.91
CA PHE A 318 20.49 -4.87 -5.99
C PHE A 318 20.44 -5.64 -7.32
N ALA A 319 20.79 -5.01 -8.45
CA ALA A 319 20.89 -5.68 -9.74
C ALA A 319 21.89 -6.86 -9.69
N LYS A 320 23.08 -6.65 -9.10
CA LYS A 320 24.07 -7.73 -8.90
C LYS A 320 23.53 -8.86 -8.02
N ILE A 321 22.80 -8.53 -6.94
CA ILE A 321 22.14 -9.53 -6.08
C ILE A 321 21.14 -10.32 -6.92
N ARG A 322 20.24 -9.65 -7.66
CA ARG A 322 19.21 -10.27 -8.51
C ARG A 322 19.82 -11.24 -9.53
N GLU A 323 20.93 -10.87 -10.16
CA GLU A 323 21.64 -11.72 -11.13
C GLU A 323 22.36 -12.92 -10.48
N SER A 324 22.86 -12.77 -9.26
CA SER A 324 23.57 -13.84 -8.55
C SER A 324 22.66 -15.00 -8.11
N LEU A 325 21.34 -14.77 -8.03
CA LEU A 325 20.40 -15.75 -7.49
C LEU A 325 20.08 -16.85 -8.50
N SER A 326 20.45 -18.08 -8.17
CA SER A 326 20.09 -19.24 -8.97
C SER A 326 18.57 -19.40 -9.14
N THR A 327 18.13 -19.94 -10.27
CA THR A 327 16.71 -20.27 -10.51
C THR A 327 16.13 -21.16 -9.41
N ARG A 328 16.94 -22.07 -8.83
CA ARG A 328 16.53 -22.92 -7.71
C ARG A 328 16.19 -22.08 -6.47
N LYS A 329 17.00 -21.07 -6.15
CA LYS A 329 16.75 -20.14 -5.04
C LYS A 329 15.53 -19.27 -5.31
N LEU A 330 15.42 -18.70 -6.51
CA LEU A 330 14.27 -17.86 -6.89
C LEU A 330 12.95 -18.63 -6.82
N ARG A 331 12.95 -19.92 -7.18
CA ARG A 331 11.76 -20.78 -7.10
C ARG A 331 11.52 -21.38 -5.72
N SER A 332 12.45 -21.26 -4.78
CA SER A 332 12.26 -21.87 -3.47
C SER A 332 11.22 -21.12 -2.66
N ARG A 333 10.55 -21.85 -1.78
CA ARG A 333 9.50 -21.32 -0.92
C ARG A 333 10.06 -20.37 0.13
N THR A 334 9.40 -19.25 0.31
CA THR A 334 9.56 -18.37 1.48
C THR A 334 8.94 -19.03 2.71
N THR A 335 9.77 -19.30 3.72
CA THR A 335 9.32 -19.94 4.97
C THR A 335 9.33 -18.91 6.09
N ARG A 336 8.18 -18.74 6.74
CA ARG A 336 8.04 -17.81 7.87
C ARG A 336 8.62 -18.41 9.14
N ARG A 337 9.27 -17.60 9.95
CA ARG A 337 9.88 -18.04 11.21
C ARG A 337 8.85 -18.55 12.24
N LYS A 338 7.65 -17.99 12.23
CA LYS A 338 6.53 -18.38 13.12
C LYS A 338 5.60 -19.45 12.52
N GLU A 339 6.04 -20.16 11.47
CA GLU A 339 5.22 -21.17 10.82
C GLU A 339 5.22 -22.50 11.58
N VAL A 340 4.03 -23.06 11.84
CA VAL A 340 3.89 -24.35 12.54
C VAL A 340 4.34 -25.50 11.64
N GLY A 341 5.15 -26.43 12.16
CA GLY A 341 5.80 -27.49 11.39
C GLY A 341 4.86 -28.35 10.52
N ILE A 342 3.67 -28.71 11.02
CA ILE A 342 2.69 -29.48 10.24
C ILE A 342 2.15 -28.70 9.03
N VAL A 343 1.94 -27.39 9.20
CA VAL A 343 1.51 -26.49 8.12
C VAL A 343 2.62 -26.36 7.07
N THR A 344 3.87 -26.30 7.51
CA THR A 344 5.05 -26.29 6.63
C THR A 344 5.11 -27.53 5.73
N PHE A 345 4.85 -28.73 6.28
CA PHE A 345 4.90 -29.98 5.52
C PHE A 345 3.89 -30.01 4.36
N PHE A 346 2.61 -29.73 4.63
CA PHE A 346 1.58 -29.70 3.58
C PHE A 346 1.85 -28.62 2.53
N ARG A 347 2.29 -27.44 2.96
CA ARG A 347 2.63 -26.34 2.04
C ARG A 347 3.85 -26.66 1.17
N LEU A 348 4.80 -27.44 1.69
CA LEU A 348 5.96 -27.88 0.94
C LEU A 348 5.58 -28.82 -0.20
N GLY A 349 4.71 -29.81 0.06
CA GLY A 349 4.21 -30.71 -0.99
C GLY A 349 3.47 -29.94 -2.09
N ALA A 350 2.51 -29.08 -1.72
CA ALA A 350 1.78 -28.24 -2.66
C ALA A 350 2.71 -27.28 -3.44
N HIS A 351 3.78 -26.79 -2.80
CA HIS A 351 4.79 -25.97 -3.45
C HIS A 351 5.54 -26.72 -4.54
N TYR A 352 6.04 -27.93 -4.28
CA TYR A 352 6.77 -28.71 -5.30
C TYR A 352 5.94 -29.01 -6.55
N VAL A 353 4.69 -29.45 -6.37
CA VAL A 353 3.76 -29.70 -7.48
C VAL A 353 3.55 -28.43 -8.31
N ARG A 354 3.33 -27.30 -7.66
CA ARG A 354 3.14 -26.00 -8.32
C ARG A 354 4.42 -25.53 -9.03
N THR A 355 5.58 -25.68 -8.41
CA THR A 355 6.87 -25.30 -9.01
C THR A 355 7.17 -26.13 -10.25
N ALA A 356 6.92 -27.45 -10.21
CA ALA A 356 7.04 -28.32 -11.39
C ALA A 356 6.11 -27.85 -12.52
N ARG A 357 4.85 -27.52 -12.20
CA ARG A 357 3.91 -26.95 -13.18
C ARG A 357 4.44 -25.64 -13.79
N PHE A 358 4.97 -24.73 -12.99
CA PHE A 358 5.49 -23.45 -13.49
C PHE A 358 6.71 -23.61 -14.41
N ILE A 359 7.58 -24.58 -14.11
CA ILE A 359 8.70 -24.93 -14.98
C ILE A 359 8.18 -25.46 -16.32
N LEU A 360 7.23 -26.41 -16.29
CA LEU A 360 6.63 -26.97 -17.50
C LEU A 360 5.90 -25.91 -18.35
N THR A 361 5.20 -24.97 -17.71
CA THR A 361 4.53 -23.85 -18.40
C THR A 361 5.46 -22.66 -18.68
N ARG A 362 6.78 -22.83 -18.52
CA ARG A 362 7.83 -21.80 -18.77
C ARG A 362 7.55 -20.44 -18.12
N LYS A 363 6.90 -20.43 -16.95
CA LYS A 363 6.69 -19.20 -16.18
C LYS A 363 8.03 -18.75 -15.59
N PRO A 364 8.40 -17.46 -15.69
CA PRO A 364 9.67 -16.98 -15.16
C PRO A 364 9.74 -17.18 -13.64
N ALA A 365 10.96 -17.32 -13.12
CA ALA A 365 11.16 -17.47 -11.68
C ALA A 365 10.91 -16.16 -10.93
N ILE A 366 11.28 -15.03 -11.54
CA ILE A 366 10.94 -13.67 -11.12
C ILE A 366 9.73 -13.23 -11.97
N PRO A 367 8.54 -13.04 -11.38
CA PRO A 367 7.36 -12.64 -12.12
C PRO A 367 7.29 -11.13 -12.28
N ASP A 368 8.19 -10.58 -13.09
CA ASP A 368 8.11 -9.18 -13.49
C ASP A 368 6.83 -8.95 -14.32
N PRO A 369 6.05 -7.89 -14.03
CA PRO A 369 4.89 -7.56 -14.83
C PRO A 369 5.33 -7.17 -16.25
N ALA A 370 4.58 -7.64 -17.24
CA ALA A 370 4.79 -7.29 -18.64
C ALA A 370 4.37 -5.85 -18.94
#